data_AF-A0A948XD62-F1
#
_entry.id   AF-A0A948XD62-F1
#
_cell.length_a   1.000
_cell.length_b   1.000
_cell.length_c   1.000
_cell.angle_alpha   90.00
_cell.angle_beta   90.00
_cell.angle_gamma   90.00
#
_symmetry.space_group_name_H-M   'P 1'
#
loop_
_entity.id
_entity.type
_entity.pdbx_description
1 polymer ?
#
loop_
_entity_poly.entity_id
_entity_poly.type
_entity_poly.pdbx_seq_one_letter_code
_entity_poly.pdbx_strand_id
1 'polypeptide(L)' 'MSNRIEVLAQKHRRLNRLIDTCKAAGRQNEMQQLKRIRLRIKDALAAAQRQYALPSS' A
#
# COMPACT_ATOMS: atom_id res chain seq x y z
N MET A 1 -11.85 0.41 -16.34
CA MET A 1 -10.46 0.91 -16.41
C MET A 1 -9.95 1.25 -15.00
N SER A 2 -9.77 0.25 -14.12
CA SER A 2 -9.37 0.50 -12.73
C SER A 2 -8.42 -0.57 -12.16
N ASN A 3 -8.00 -1.53 -13.00
CA ASN A 3 -7.29 -2.75 -12.57
C ASN A 3 -6.02 -2.45 -11.76
N ARG A 4 -5.32 -1.35 -12.07
CA ARG A 4 -4.07 -0.97 -11.39
C ARG A 4 -4.30 -0.38 -10.00
N ILE A 5 -5.35 0.43 -9.82
CA ILE A 5 -5.74 1.00 -8.51
C ILE A 5 -6.32 -0.11 -7.62
N GLU A 6 -7.16 -0.99 -8.17
CA GLU A 6 -7.70 -2.15 -7.43
C GLU A 6 -6.60 -3.11 -6.97
N VAL A 7 -5.63 -3.44 -7.82
CA VAL A 7 -4.50 -4.29 -7.45
C VAL A 7 -3.65 -3.64 -6.34
N LEU A 8 -3.40 -2.33 -6.42
CA LEU A 8 -2.70 -1.59 -5.36
C LEU A 8 -3.49 -1.57 -4.05
N ALA A 9 -4.81 -1.39 -4.12
CA ALA A 9 -5.69 -1.41 -2.95
C ALA A 9 -5.75 -2.79 -2.29
N GLN A 10 -5.84 -3.87 -3.07
CA GLN A 10 -5.77 -5.25 -2.56
C GLN A 10 -4.42 -5.53 -1.89
N LYS A 11 -3.31 -5.16 -2.52
CA LYS A 11 -1.97 -5.29 -1.93
C LYS A 11 -1.88 -4.50 -0.62
N HIS A 12 -2.40 -3.28 -0.58
CA HIS A 12 -2.43 -2.46 0.62
C HIS A 12 -3.22 -3.12 1.76
N ARG A 13 -4.41 -3.68 1.48
CA ARG A 13 -5.20 -4.42 2.49
C ARG A 13 -4.46 -5.64 3.02
N ARG A 14 -3.84 -6.42 2.13
CA ARG A 14 -3.07 -7.62 2.50
C ARG A 14 -1.89 -7.26 3.40
N LEU A 15 -1.18 -6.19 3.06
CA LEU A 15 -0.08 -5.68 3.85
C LEU A 15 -0.55 -5.16 5.21
N ASN A 16 -1.70 -4.50 5.28
CA ASN A 16 -2.26 -4.01 6.54
C ASN A 16 -2.63 -5.17 7.49
N ARG A 17 -3.19 -6.27 6.95
CA ARG A 17 -3.43 -7.50 7.71
C ARG A 17 -2.14 -8.13 8.23
N LEU A 18 -1.10 -8.18 7.40
CA LEU A 18 0.22 -8.67 7.80
C LEU A 18 0.81 -7.83 8.93
N ILE A 19 0.72 -6.50 8.85
CA ILE A 19 1.20 -5.60 9.90
C ILE A 19 0.46 -5.84 11.22
N ASP A 20 -0.87 -6.04 11.15
CA ASP A 20 -1.68 -6.27 12.34
C ASP A 20 -1.35 -7.61 13.01
N THR A 21 -1.09 -8.66 12.23
CA THR A 21 -0.60 -9.95 12.73
C THR A 21 0.86 -9.93 13.17
N CYS A 22 1.67 -9.00 12.65
CA CYS A 22 3.10 -8.86 12.99
C CYS A 22 3.34 -8.12 14.32
N LYS A 23 2.29 -7.71 15.06
CA LYS A 23 2.42 -6.97 16.35
C LYS A 23 3.09 -7.77 17.49
N ALA A 24 3.43 -9.04 17.28
CA ALA A 24 4.19 -9.82 18.25
C ALA A 24 5.59 -9.19 18.46
N ALA A 25 5.99 -9.03 19.73
CA ALA A 25 7.19 -8.30 20.14
C ALA A 25 8.51 -8.76 19.46
N GLY A 26 8.59 -10.01 19.00
CA GLY A 26 9.75 -10.56 18.28
C GLY A 26 9.87 -10.12 16.80
N ARG A 27 8.91 -9.39 16.24
CA ARG A 27 8.89 -9.04 14.80
C ARG A 27 8.93 -7.54 14.53
N GLN A 28 9.50 -6.75 15.44
CA GLN A 28 9.58 -5.30 15.26
C GLN A 28 10.32 -4.87 13.99
N ASN A 29 11.39 -5.60 13.61
CA ASN A 29 12.13 -5.32 12.38
C ASN A 29 11.28 -5.58 11.12
N GLU A 30 10.53 -6.68 11.12
CA GLU A 30 9.61 -7.04 10.05
C GLU A 30 8.44 -6.05 9.97
N MET A 31 7.93 -5.58 11.11
CA MET A 31 6.94 -4.50 11.18
C MET A 31 7.46 -3.20 10.55
N GLN A 32 8.73 -2.85 10.78
CA GLN A 32 9.33 -1.67 10.15
C GLN A 32 9.43 -1.82 8.63
N GLN A 33 9.87 -2.98 8.13
CA GLN A 33 9.90 -3.24 6.69
C GLN A 33 8.49 -3.18 6.08
N LEU A 34 7.50 -3.80 6.72
CA LEU A 34 6.11 -3.76 6.26
C LEU A 34 5.55 -2.33 6.24
N LYS A 35 5.87 -1.49 7.22
CA LYS A 35 5.48 -0.06 7.22
C LYS A 35 6.10 0.70 6.03
N ARG A 36 7.37 0.44 5.69
CA ARG A 36 8.02 1.05 4.51
C ARG A 36 7.35 0.63 3.21
N ILE A 37 7.03 -0.66 3.08
CA ILE A 37 6.31 -1.19 1.91
C ILE A 37 4.91 -0.58 1.82
N ARG A 38 4.21 -0.40 2.95
CA ARG A 38 2.90 0.27 3.01
C ARG A 38 2.99 1.69 2.47
N LEU A 39 4.02 2.43 2.88
CA LEU A 39 4.25 3.80 2.45
C LEU A 39 4.44 3.87 0.92
N ARG A 40 5.28 3.00 0.36
CA ARG A 40 5.49 2.93 -1.10
C ARG A 40 4.23 2.60 -1.87
N ILE A 41 3.41 1.66 -1.37
CA ILE A 41 2.13 1.32 -2.02
C ILE A 41 1.17 2.50 -1.95
N LYS A 42 1.07 3.18 -0.80
CA LYS A 42 0.24 4.38 -0.64
C LYS A 42 0.65 5.47 -1.61
N ASP A 43 1.95 5.70 -1.75
CA ASP A 43 2.50 6.71 -2.67
C ASP A 43 2.20 6.37 -4.14
N ALA A 44 2.39 5.11 -4.53
CA ALA A 44 2.01 4.61 -5.86
C ALA A 44 0.50 4.74 -6.12
N LEU A 45 -0.34 4.53 -5.10
CA LEU A 45 -1.80 4.70 -5.18
C LEU A 45 -2.18 6.17 -5.36
N ALA A 46 -1.49 7.08 -4.67
CA ALA A 46 -1.68 8.52 -4.81
C ALA A 46 -1.22 9.01 -6.19
N ALA A 47 -0.09 8.52 -6.70
CA ALA A 47 0.40 8.82 -8.04
C ALA A 47 -0.57 8.30 -9.11
N ALA A 48 -1.03 7.06 -8.99
CA ALA A 48 -2.01 6.48 -9.91
C ALA A 48 -3.36 7.21 -9.86
N GLN A 49 -3.82 7.62 -8.68
CA GLN A 49 -5.03 8.43 -8.54
C GLN A 49 -4.85 9.82 -9.13
N ARG A 50 -3.71 10.50 -8.92
CA ARG A 50 -3.44 11.80 -9.57
C ARG A 50 -3.43 11.68 -11.09
N GLN A 51 -2.80 10.63 -11.62
CA GLN A 51 -2.77 10.38 -13.05
C GLN A 51 -4.16 10.09 -13.63
N TYR A 52 -5.08 9.56 -12.81
CA TYR A 52 -6.47 9.34 -13.20
C TYR A 52 -7.37 10.57 -12.95
N ALA A 53 -7.03 11.41 -11.97
CA ALA A 53 -7.79 12.59 -11.57
C ALA A 53 -7.42 13.86 -12.35
N LEU A 54 -6.27 13.87 -13.04
CA LEU A 54 -5.95 14.88 -14.03
C LEU A 54 -6.63 14.48 -15.36
N PRO A 55 -7.64 15.21 -15.85
CA PRO A 55 -8.04 15.05 -17.24
C PRO A 55 -6.81 15.35 -18.10
N SER A 56 -6.47 14.44 -19.02
CA SER A 56 -5.57 14.76 -20.12
C SER A 56 -6.16 15.94 -20.88
N SER A 57 -5.64 17.14 -20.62
CA SER A 57 -5.75 18.29 -21.53
C SER A 57 -4.85 18.07 -22.74
#